data_AF-A0A485N5V7-F1
#
_entry.id   AF-A0A485N5V7-F1
#
_cell.length_a   1.000
_cell.length_b   1.000
_cell.length_c   1.000
_cell.angle_alpha   90.00
_cell.angle_beta   90.00
_cell.angle_gamma   90.00
#
_symmetry.space_group_name_H-M   'P 1'
#
loop_
_entity.id
_entity.type
_entity.pdbx_description
1 polymer ?
#
loop_
_entity_poly.entity_id
_entity_poly.type
_entity_poly.pdbx_seq_one_letter_code
_entity_poly.pdbx_strand_id
1 'polypeptide(L)'
;MIRRNDELVLQHLEDVKIKFSEVEEPMSFTIEFIFRSNEYFFNKVLTKTYRMRSDPDDSDPFFSKGPEIIGSTGCEIYWKEGKNVTVKTTKLQKCEGRRSVSTTRKMPSCSFFTYFYPPDYPEGRVLDVATDYKLGYFFREVLVPKSVLFFTNEASGYKYESSDNEVQEAGGEEKKVEVMR
;
A
#
# COMPACT_ATOMS: atom_id res chain seq x y z
N MET A 1 -7.71 5.21 -1.24
CA MET A 1 -6.64 5.39 -0.24
C MET A 1 -6.33 6.85 0.04
N ILE A 2 -6.23 7.72 -0.97
CA ILE A 2 -5.98 9.16 -0.80
C ILE A 2 -7.23 9.87 -0.24
N ARG A 3 -7.03 10.77 0.73
CA ARG A 3 -8.04 11.70 1.27
C ARG A 3 -7.65 13.14 1.01
N ARG A 4 -8.60 14.07 1.22
CA ARG A 4 -8.38 15.52 1.07
C ARG A 4 -7.16 16.07 1.82
N ASN A 5 -6.91 15.59 3.03
CA ASN A 5 -5.72 16.02 3.79
C ASN A 5 -4.43 15.49 3.17
N ASP A 6 -4.46 14.31 2.56
CA ASP A 6 -3.30 13.73 1.89
C ASP A 6 -2.98 14.52 0.63
N GLU A 7 -3.98 14.98 -0.12
CA GLU A 7 -3.81 15.80 -1.33
C GLU A 7 -2.95 17.04 -1.07
N LEU A 8 -3.17 17.73 0.06
CA LEU A 8 -2.37 18.90 0.44
C LEU A 8 -0.90 18.55 0.66
N VAL A 9 -0.61 17.39 1.26
CA VAL A 9 0.77 16.92 1.46
C VAL A 9 1.38 16.49 0.13
N LEU A 10 0.62 15.78 -0.70
CA LEU A 10 1.04 15.28 -2.01
C LEU A 10 1.32 16.39 -3.03
N GLN A 11 0.81 17.62 -2.83
CA GLN A 11 1.23 18.79 -3.63
C GLN A 11 2.72 19.12 -3.52
N HIS A 12 3.41 18.61 -2.50
CA HIS A 12 4.85 18.75 -2.32
C HIS A 12 5.65 17.58 -2.93
N LEU A 13 4.99 16.56 -3.47
CA LEU A 13 5.65 15.46 -4.17
C LEU A 13 6.21 15.98 -5.50
N GLU A 14 7.52 15.85 -5.68
CA GLU A 14 8.22 16.26 -6.90
C GLU A 14 8.39 15.09 -7.87
N ASP A 15 8.67 13.90 -7.34
CA ASP A 15 8.99 12.74 -8.17
C ASP A 15 8.69 11.41 -7.44
N VAL A 16 8.47 10.36 -8.22
CA VAL A 16 8.34 8.98 -7.73
C VAL A 16 9.23 8.09 -8.57
N LYS A 17 10.25 7.50 -7.94
CA LYS A 17 11.25 6.66 -8.61
C LYS A 17 11.17 5.23 -8.14
N ILE A 18 11.61 4.31 -8.99
CA ILE A 18 11.86 2.92 -8.63
C ILE A 18 13.36 2.68 -8.68
N LYS A 19 13.91 2.13 -7.60
CA LYS A 19 15.28 1.62 -7.54
C LYS A 19 15.25 0.12 -7.34
N PHE A 20 16.04 -0.61 -8.12
CA PHE A 20 16.24 -2.04 -7.92
C PHE A 20 17.47 -2.27 -7.04
N SER A 21 17.46 -3.34 -6.27
CA SER A 21 18.63 -3.77 -5.51
C SER A 21 19.80 -4.11 -6.43
N GLU A 22 21.02 -3.99 -5.91
CA GLU A 22 22.22 -4.37 -6.66
C GLU A 22 22.34 -5.91 -6.76
N VAL A 23 23.24 -6.40 -7.62
CA VAL A 23 23.40 -7.85 -7.90
C VAL A 23 23.81 -8.64 -6.65
N GLU A 24 24.53 -8.01 -5.72
CA GLU A 24 25.03 -8.64 -4.49
C GLU A 24 24.01 -8.57 -3.34
N GLU A 25 22.91 -7.85 -3.51
CA GLU A 25 21.88 -7.66 -2.50
C GLU A 25 20.68 -8.59 -2.72
N PRO A 26 19.93 -8.93 -1.67
CA PRO A 26 18.66 -9.66 -1.82
C PRO A 26 17.72 -8.94 -2.79
N MET A 27 17.17 -9.70 -3.76
CA MET A 27 16.31 -9.15 -4.81
C MET A 27 15.17 -8.31 -4.21
N SER A 28 15.16 -7.03 -4.54
CA SER A 28 14.12 -6.11 -4.09
C SER A 28 13.99 -4.90 -5.02
N PHE A 29 12.89 -4.16 -4.86
CA PHE A 29 12.76 -2.83 -5.42
C PHE A 29 12.22 -1.87 -4.39
N THR A 30 12.70 -0.63 -4.42
CA THR A 30 12.29 0.46 -3.55
C THR A 30 11.60 1.54 -4.37
N ILE A 31 10.39 1.89 -3.97
CA ILE A 31 9.67 3.06 -4.47
C ILE A 31 10.07 4.25 -3.60
N GLU A 32 10.67 5.26 -4.21
CA GLU A 32 11.09 6.50 -3.56
C GLU A 32 10.14 7.64 -3.94
N PHE A 33 9.44 8.18 -2.96
CA PHE A 33 8.60 9.36 -3.09
C PHE A 33 9.41 10.58 -2.65
N ILE A 34 9.80 11.43 -3.61
CA ILE A 34 10.68 12.57 -3.39
C ILE A 34 9.82 13.80 -3.17
N PHE A 35 9.98 14.44 -2.01
CA PHE A 35 9.24 15.64 -1.63
C PHE A 35 10.18 16.83 -1.52
N ARG A 36 9.70 17.99 -1.97
CA ARG A 36 10.32 19.26 -1.62
C ARG A 36 10.14 19.55 -0.14
N SER A 37 10.97 20.46 0.38
CA SER A 37 10.78 21.01 1.73
C SER A 37 9.34 21.48 1.91
N ASN A 38 8.68 21.02 2.99
CA ASN A 38 7.26 21.24 3.22
C ASN A 38 6.97 21.42 4.72
N GLU A 39 5.74 21.79 5.04
CA GLU A 39 5.31 22.07 6.43
C GLU A 39 4.84 20.83 7.21
N TYR A 40 4.84 19.64 6.60
CA TYR A 40 4.20 18.45 7.16
C TYR A 40 5.17 17.50 7.86
N PHE A 41 6.32 17.22 7.26
CA PHE A 41 7.33 16.32 7.81
C PHE A 41 8.75 16.77 7.43
N PHE A 42 9.76 16.16 8.07
CA PHE A 42 11.17 16.47 7.82
C PHE A 42 11.81 15.63 6.72
N ASN A 43 11.25 14.46 6.40
CA ASN A 43 11.77 13.58 5.35
C ASN A 43 11.81 14.31 3.99
N LYS A 44 12.91 14.14 3.24
CA LYS A 44 12.96 14.52 1.82
C LYS A 44 12.48 13.40 0.91
N VAL A 45 12.66 12.15 1.34
CA VAL A 45 12.27 10.96 0.60
C VAL A 45 11.53 10.03 1.55
N LEU A 46 10.35 9.56 1.13
CA LEU A 46 9.64 8.46 1.77
C LEU A 46 9.82 7.21 0.93
N THR A 47 10.12 6.08 1.56
CA THR A 47 10.48 4.85 0.86
C THR A 47 9.53 3.71 1.19
N LYS A 48 9.19 2.92 0.17
CA LYS A 48 8.53 1.63 0.33
C LYS A 48 9.31 0.58 -0.44
N THR A 49 9.89 -0.38 0.28
CA THR A 49 10.71 -1.45 -0.28
C THR A 49 9.92 -2.74 -0.31
N TYR A 50 9.98 -3.45 -1.43
CA TYR A 50 9.39 -4.76 -1.64
C TYR A 50 10.50 -5.78 -1.88
N ARG A 51 10.57 -6.78 -1.01
CA ARG A 51 11.47 -7.92 -1.15
C ARG A 51 10.84 -8.92 -2.10
N MET A 52 11.63 -9.45 -3.01
CA MET A 52 11.20 -10.42 -4.00
C MET A 52 11.94 -11.74 -3.84
N ARG A 53 11.31 -12.81 -4.32
CA ARG A 53 11.92 -14.11 -4.52
C ARG A 53 11.75 -14.51 -5.97
N SER A 54 12.81 -14.99 -6.60
CA SER A 54 12.74 -15.55 -7.96
C SER A 54 13.09 -17.02 -8.00
N ASP A 55 13.71 -17.56 -6.95
CA ASP A 55 14.05 -18.98 -6.88
C ASP A 55 12.78 -19.84 -6.70
N PRO A 56 12.71 -20.99 -7.38
CA PRO A 56 11.62 -21.94 -7.18
C PRO A 56 11.62 -22.45 -5.74
N ASP A 57 10.43 -22.76 -5.21
CA ASP A 57 10.32 -23.42 -3.93
C ASP A 57 10.84 -24.86 -4.04
N ASP A 58 11.79 -25.25 -3.19
CA ASP A 58 12.36 -26.61 -3.18
C ASP A 58 11.28 -27.69 -2.94
N SER A 59 10.20 -27.33 -2.23
CA SER A 59 9.08 -28.22 -1.94
C SER A 59 8.07 -28.29 -3.07
N ASP A 60 7.99 -27.26 -3.92
CA ASP A 60 7.04 -27.20 -5.02
C ASP A 60 7.54 -26.37 -6.23
N PRO A 61 8.58 -26.87 -6.93
CA PRO A 61 9.27 -26.09 -7.96
C PRO A 61 8.41 -25.78 -9.18
N PHE A 62 7.38 -26.59 -9.45
CA PHE A 62 6.50 -26.45 -10.61
C PHE A 62 5.55 -25.24 -10.49
N PHE A 63 5.23 -24.81 -9.27
CA PHE A 63 4.31 -23.70 -9.02
C PHE A 63 5.01 -22.34 -8.99
N SER A 64 6.32 -22.28 -9.25
CA SER A 64 7.03 -21.01 -9.37
C SER A 64 6.52 -20.19 -10.58
N LYS A 65 5.89 -19.04 -10.31
CA LYS A 65 5.33 -18.15 -11.36
C LYS A 65 6.28 -17.03 -11.77
N GLY A 66 7.54 -17.10 -11.33
CA GLY A 66 8.57 -16.07 -11.54
C GLY A 66 8.78 -15.18 -10.31
N PRO A 67 9.31 -13.97 -10.48
CA PRO A 67 9.60 -13.06 -9.37
C PRO A 67 8.34 -12.64 -8.61
N GLU A 68 8.24 -13.01 -7.34
CA GLU A 68 7.10 -12.69 -6.48
C GLU A 68 7.51 -11.81 -5.29
N ILE A 69 6.66 -10.84 -4.93
CA ILE A 69 6.80 -10.06 -3.69
C ILE A 69 6.52 -10.97 -2.50
N ILE A 70 7.52 -11.13 -1.63
CA ILE A 70 7.43 -11.96 -0.40
C ILE A 70 7.40 -11.12 0.88
N GLY A 71 7.70 -9.82 0.79
CA GLY A 71 7.74 -8.94 1.95
C GLY A 71 7.70 -7.48 1.55
N SER A 72 7.21 -6.63 2.45
CA SER A 72 7.29 -5.18 2.29
C SER A 72 7.77 -4.49 3.57
N THR A 73 8.52 -3.41 3.40
CA THR A 73 9.04 -2.58 4.49
C THR A 73 8.90 -1.12 4.07
N GLY A 74 8.23 -0.32 4.90
CA GLY A 74 8.11 1.11 4.67
C GLY A 74 9.16 1.91 5.45
N CYS A 75 8.88 3.18 5.72
CA CYS A 75 9.76 4.05 6.47
C CYS A 75 9.00 4.84 7.53
N GLU A 76 9.72 5.28 8.56
CA GLU A 76 9.18 6.22 9.53
C GLU A 76 9.01 7.62 8.91
N ILE A 77 7.86 8.23 9.16
CA ILE A 77 7.58 9.61 8.74
C ILE A 77 7.76 10.51 9.95
N TYR A 78 8.73 11.41 9.87
CA TYR A 78 9.04 12.39 10.92
C TYR A 78 8.11 13.60 10.79
N TRP A 79 6.85 13.41 11.21
CA TRP A 79 5.83 14.45 11.20
C TRP A 79 6.22 15.64 12.07
N LYS A 80 5.97 16.84 11.55
CA LYS A 80 6.03 18.09 12.31
C LYS A 80 4.83 18.18 13.25
N GLU A 81 4.96 19.00 14.29
CA GLU A 81 3.95 19.14 15.33
C GLU A 81 2.57 19.49 14.74
N GLY A 82 1.55 18.71 15.10
CA GLY A 82 0.17 18.91 14.65
C GLY A 82 -0.10 18.60 13.17
N LYS A 83 0.88 18.10 12.42
CA LYS A 83 0.78 17.89 10.97
C LYS A 83 0.62 16.43 10.54
N ASN A 84 0.60 15.51 11.52
CA ASN A 84 0.40 14.09 11.24
C ASN A 84 -1.02 13.81 10.73
N VAL A 85 -1.15 13.55 9.43
CA VAL A 85 -2.45 13.24 8.79
C VAL A 85 -2.91 11.79 8.96
N THR A 86 -2.05 10.90 9.48
CA THR A 86 -2.42 9.51 9.78
C THR A 86 -3.15 9.37 11.12
N VAL A 87 -3.25 10.45 11.91
CA VAL A 87 -3.88 10.47 13.22
C VAL A 87 -4.92 11.58 13.31
N LYS A 88 -6.15 11.23 13.68
CA LYS A 88 -7.20 12.20 14.01
C LYS A 88 -7.20 12.47 15.51
N THR A 89 -7.09 13.73 15.89
CA THR A 89 -7.15 14.16 17.28
C THR A 89 -8.54 14.68 17.61
N THR A 90 -9.23 14.01 18.54
CA THR A 90 -10.56 14.43 19.01
C THR A 90 -10.47 14.86 20.46
N LYS A 91 -10.97 16.07 20.76
CA LYS A 91 -11.13 16.53 22.14
C LYS A 91 -12.48 16.07 22.66
N LEU A 92 -12.48 15.13 23.61
CA LEU A 92 -13.67 14.83 24.39
C LEU A 92 -13.76 15.83 25.53
N GLN A 93 -14.88 16.52 25.65
CA GLN A 93 -15.22 17.26 26.86
C GLN A 93 -16.07 16.37 27.75
N LYS A 94 -15.67 16.19 29.01
CA LYS A 94 -16.47 15.55 30.03
C LYS A 94 -16.79 16.60 31.10
N CYS A 95 -18.07 16.81 31.35
CA CYS A 95 -18.52 17.66 32.44
C CYS A 95 -18.68 16.78 33.70
N GLU A 96 -17.87 17.04 34.71
CA GLU A 96 -18.03 16.47 36.05
C GLU A 96 -18.37 17.62 37.01
N GLY A 97 -19.67 17.79 37.28
CA GLY A 97 -20.18 18.90 38.10
C GLY A 97 -20.00 20.28 37.43
N ARG A 98 -19.49 21.27 38.18
CA ARG A 98 -19.24 22.65 37.68
C ARG A 98 -17.92 22.81 36.90
N ARG A 99 -17.10 21.75 36.77
CA ARG A 99 -15.83 21.79 36.02
C ARG A 99 -15.96 20.97 34.73
N SER A 100 -15.54 21.58 33.62
CA SER A 100 -15.37 20.88 32.34
C SER A 100 -13.91 20.46 32.20
N VAL A 101 -13.65 19.18 32.01
CA VAL A 101 -12.32 18.63 31.72
C VAL A 101 -12.30 18.16 30.27
N SER A 102 -11.31 18.61 29.50
CA SER A 102 -11.12 18.18 28.12
C SER A 102 -9.98 17.17 28.04
N THR A 103 -10.28 15.96 27.56
CA THR A 103 -9.31 14.90 27.28
C THR A 103 -9.09 14.80 25.78
N THR A 104 -7.82 14.82 25.37
CA THR A 104 -7.44 14.68 23.96
C THR A 104 -7.19 13.22 23.63
N ARG A 105 -7.96 12.65 22.70
CA ARG A 105 -7.80 11.27 22.24
C ARG A 105 -7.30 11.27 20.80
N LYS A 106 -6.19 10.56 20.56
CA LYS A 106 -5.63 10.30 19.23
C LYS A 106 -6.23 8.99 18.71
N MET A 107 -6.70 8.99 17.46
CA MET A 107 -7.21 7.80 16.79
C MET A 107 -6.58 7.67 15.42
N PRO A 108 -6.26 6.46 14.94
CA PRO A 108 -5.83 6.25 13.57
C PRO A 108 -6.82 6.87 12.58
N SER A 109 -6.31 7.46 11.52
CA SER A 109 -7.08 8.03 10.43
C SER A 109 -6.77 7.29 9.13
N CYS A 110 -7.78 7.12 8.28
CA CYS A 110 -7.56 6.60 6.94
C CYS A 110 -6.79 7.65 6.13
N SER A 111 -5.50 7.42 5.91
CA SER A 111 -4.60 8.29 5.13
C SER A 111 -3.75 7.46 4.19
N PHE A 112 -3.44 8.00 3.00
CA PHE A 112 -2.45 7.41 2.09
C PHE A 112 -1.11 7.14 2.79
N PHE A 113 -0.68 8.01 3.70
CA PHE A 113 0.62 7.90 4.35
C PHE A 113 0.74 6.70 5.32
N THR A 114 -0.36 6.02 5.63
CA THR A 114 -0.30 4.71 6.31
C THR A 114 0.33 3.62 5.43
N TYR A 115 0.42 3.84 4.11
CA TYR A 115 1.14 2.99 3.16
C TYR A 115 2.62 2.79 3.52
N PHE A 116 3.25 3.76 4.18
CA PHE A 116 4.66 3.67 4.57
C PHE A 116 4.89 2.98 5.91
N TYR A 117 3.84 2.54 6.62
CA TYR A 117 4.04 1.88 7.91
C TYR A 117 4.44 0.41 7.75
N PRO A 118 5.45 -0.06 8.52
CA PRO A 118 5.91 -1.44 8.45
C PRO A 118 4.83 -2.44 8.89
N PRO A 119 4.94 -3.73 8.54
CA PRO A 119 4.02 -4.79 8.96
C PRO A 119 3.78 -4.82 10.47
N ASP A 120 4.85 -4.60 11.23
CA ASP A 120 4.86 -4.75 12.69
C ASP A 120 4.45 -3.47 13.44
N TYR A 121 3.92 -2.47 12.72
CA TYR A 121 3.50 -1.22 13.36
C TYR A 121 2.23 -1.47 14.21
N PRO A 122 2.32 -1.37 15.56
CA PRO A 122 1.32 -1.92 16.48
C PRO A 122 -0.06 -1.24 16.41
N GLU A 123 -0.13 -0.02 15.85
CA GLU A 123 -1.37 0.73 15.69
C GLU A 123 -1.50 1.28 14.27
N GLY A 124 -2.42 0.77 13.46
CA GLY A 124 -2.87 1.51 12.27
C GLY A 124 -2.26 1.10 10.93
N ARG A 125 -1.87 -0.17 10.76
CA ARG A 125 -1.89 -0.74 9.41
C ARG A 125 -3.35 -0.89 8.97
N VAL A 126 -3.80 0.08 8.16
CA VAL A 126 -5.15 0.09 7.57
C VAL A 126 -5.21 -0.78 6.30
N LEU A 127 -4.04 -1.12 5.73
CA LEU A 127 -3.92 -1.80 4.45
C LEU A 127 -3.55 -3.28 4.62
N ASP A 128 -4.37 -4.17 4.06
CA ASP A 128 -4.05 -5.60 4.02
C ASP A 128 -2.83 -5.89 3.13
N VAL A 129 -2.15 -7.01 3.40
CA VAL A 129 -0.89 -7.38 2.73
C VAL A 129 -1.08 -7.60 1.22
N ALA A 130 -2.19 -8.22 0.82
CA ALA A 130 -2.45 -8.51 -0.59
C ALA A 130 -2.62 -7.21 -1.40
N THR A 131 -3.39 -6.26 -0.87
CA THR A 131 -3.55 -4.92 -1.45
C THR A 131 -2.22 -4.18 -1.46
N ASP A 132 -1.40 -4.31 -0.41
CA ASP A 132 -0.07 -3.70 -0.37
C ASP A 132 0.85 -4.19 -1.48
N TYR A 133 0.84 -5.49 -1.78
CA TYR A 133 1.63 -6.09 -2.85
C TYR A 133 1.09 -5.71 -4.23
N LYS A 134 -0.25 -5.70 -4.40
CA LYS A 134 -0.91 -5.21 -5.62
C LYS A 134 -0.52 -3.77 -5.94
N LEU A 135 -0.42 -2.90 -4.93
CA LEU A 135 0.09 -1.54 -5.13
C LEU A 135 1.56 -1.54 -5.51
N GLY A 136 2.39 -2.38 -4.88
CA GLY A 136 3.80 -2.52 -5.25
C GLY A 136 3.99 -2.83 -6.73
N TYR A 137 3.27 -3.84 -7.23
CA TYR A 137 3.25 -4.15 -8.66
C TYR A 137 2.68 -3.02 -9.51
N PHE A 138 1.57 -2.40 -9.09
CA PHE A 138 0.96 -1.30 -9.82
C PHE A 138 1.91 -0.11 -9.97
N PHE A 139 2.60 0.30 -8.90
CA PHE A 139 3.62 1.35 -8.98
C PHE A 139 4.74 0.96 -9.93
N ARG A 140 5.25 -0.27 -9.79
CA ARG A 140 6.41 -0.76 -10.52
C ARG A 140 6.17 -0.90 -12.03
N GLU A 141 5.08 -1.56 -12.40
CA GLU A 141 4.82 -2.02 -13.77
C GLU A 141 3.93 -1.06 -14.56
N VAL A 142 3.17 -0.20 -13.85
CA VAL A 142 2.11 0.59 -14.48
C VAL A 142 2.29 2.08 -14.20
N LEU A 143 2.17 2.52 -12.95
CA LEU A 143 2.02 3.93 -12.63
C LEU A 143 3.29 4.73 -12.93
N VAL A 144 4.46 4.30 -12.44
CA VAL A 144 5.71 5.06 -12.63
C VAL A 144 6.13 5.06 -14.10
N PRO A 145 6.16 3.91 -14.82
CA PRO A 145 6.57 3.90 -16.23
C PRO A 145 5.60 4.65 -17.16
N LYS A 146 4.31 4.74 -16.80
CA LYS A 146 3.24 5.34 -17.64
C LYS A 146 2.64 6.59 -17.01
N SER A 147 3.37 7.25 -16.10
CA SER A 147 2.87 8.37 -15.28
C SER A 147 2.28 9.50 -16.13
N VAL A 148 2.89 9.80 -17.29
CA VAL A 148 2.40 10.81 -18.23
C VAL A 148 1.00 10.49 -18.76
N LEU A 149 0.68 9.22 -19.01
CA LEU A 149 -0.66 8.81 -19.48
C LEU A 149 -1.73 8.98 -18.39
N PHE A 150 -1.37 8.75 -17.12
CA PHE A 150 -2.27 9.02 -16.00
C PHE A 150 -2.43 10.52 -15.78
N PHE A 151 -1.35 11.29 -15.88
CA PHE A 151 -1.36 12.74 -15.73
C PHE A 151 -2.21 13.43 -16.81
N THR A 152 -2.09 13.00 -18.06
CA THR A 152 -2.88 13.50 -19.20
C THR A 152 -4.29 12.92 -19.29
N ASN A 153 -4.65 12.01 -18.37
CA ASN A 153 -5.93 11.29 -18.32
C ASN A 153 -6.20 10.34 -19.51
N GLU A 154 -5.19 10.06 -20.34
CA GLU A 154 -5.26 9.06 -21.43
C GLU A 154 -5.42 7.64 -20.90
N ALA A 155 -4.95 7.36 -19.68
CA ALA A 155 -5.13 6.08 -18.99
C ALA A 155 -6.49 5.94 -18.27
N SER A 156 -7.46 6.83 -18.49
CA SER A 156 -8.76 6.81 -17.80
C SER A 156 -9.59 5.54 -18.00
N GLY A 157 -9.36 4.81 -19.09
CA GLY A 157 -9.94 3.49 -19.36
C GLY A 157 -9.17 2.31 -18.76
N TYR A 158 -8.03 2.55 -18.12
CA TYR A 158 -7.18 1.48 -17.58
C TYR A 158 -7.87 0.80 -16.40
N LYS A 159 -8.35 -0.43 -16.62
CA LYS A 159 -8.76 -1.34 -15.55
C LYS A 159 -7.57 -2.22 -15.21
N TYR A 160 -7.18 -2.21 -13.94
CA TYR A 160 -6.21 -3.15 -13.41
C TYR A 160 -6.85 -4.54 -13.39
N GLU A 161 -6.59 -5.34 -14.43
CA GLU A 161 -6.96 -6.75 -14.50
C GLU A 161 -5.96 -7.53 -13.61
N SER A 162 -6.38 -7.88 -12.39
CA SER A 162 -5.61 -8.79 -11.54
C SER A 162 -5.68 -10.17 -12.20
N SER A 163 -4.54 -10.77 -12.54
CA SER A 163 -4.44 -12.12 -13.13
C SER A 163 -4.92 -13.26 -12.22
N ASP A 164 -5.65 -12.97 -11.15
CA ASP A 164 -6.18 -13.94 -10.18
C ASP A 164 -7.53 -14.56 -10.61
N ASN A 165 -8.06 -14.21 -11.79
CA ASN A 165 -9.35 -14.70 -12.29
C ASN A 165 -9.25 -16.05 -13.05
N GLU A 166 -8.44 -17.00 -12.58
CA GLU A 166 -8.42 -18.37 -13.14
C GLU A 166 -8.47 -19.43 -12.04
N VAL A 167 -9.61 -19.55 -11.34
CA VAL A 167 -10.15 -20.86 -10.91
C VAL A 167 -11.69 -20.76 -10.81
N GLN A 168 -12.40 -20.94 -11.93
CA GLN A 168 -13.74 -21.52 -11.89
C GLN A 168 -13.60 -22.94 -12.43
N GLU A 169 -13.30 -23.90 -11.56
CA GLU A 169 -13.47 -25.30 -11.93
C GLU A 169 -14.95 -25.57 -12.17
N ALA A 170 -15.21 -26.13 -13.34
CA ALA A 170 -16.50 -26.41 -13.91
C ALA A 170 -17.35 -27.33 -13.02
N GLY A 171 -18.65 -27.05 -12.99
CA GLY A 171 -19.63 -27.85 -12.27
C GLY A 171 -19.66 -29.31 -12.70
N GLY A 172 -19.57 -30.20 -11.71
CA GLY A 172 -19.99 -31.60 -11.86
C GLY A 172 -21.51 -31.69 -11.75
N GLU A 173 -22.22 -31.73 -12.87
CA GLU A 173 -23.56 -32.31 -12.93
C GLU A 173 -23.45 -33.84 -12.86
N GLU A 174 -23.71 -34.43 -11.69
CA GLU A 174 -24.00 -35.86 -11.59
C GLU A 174 -25.34 -36.15 -12.28
N LYS A 175 -25.29 -36.62 -13.53
CA LYS A 175 -26.43 -37.31 -14.15
C LYS A 175 -26.62 -38.66 -13.46
N LYS A 176 -27.65 -38.76 -12.61
CA LYS A 176 -28.25 -40.04 -12.23
C LYS A 176 -28.74 -40.74 -13.49
N VAL A 177 -28.06 -41.81 -13.90
CA VAL A 177 -28.58 -42.75 -14.88
C VAL A 177 -29.41 -43.78 -14.13
N GLU A 178 -30.72 -43.66 -14.30
CA GLU A 178 -31.72 -44.67 -13.95
C GLU A 178 -31.54 -45.87 -14.90
N VAL A 179 -31.14 -47.03 -14.37
CA VAL A 179 -31.20 -48.29 -15.11
C VAL A 179 -32.31 -49.14 -14.50
N MET A 180 -33.46 -49.15 -15.18
CA MET A 180 -34.47 -50.18 -15.00
C MET A 180 -33.98 -51.48 -15.64
N ARG A 181 -33.90 -52.56 -14.86
CA ARG A 181 -34.30 -53.91 -15.25
C ARG A 181 -34.44 -54.81 -14.02
#